data_AF-A0A2G6CZI2-F1
#
_entry.id   AF-A0A2G6CZI2-F1
#
_cell.length_a   1.000
_cell.length_b   1.000
_cell.length_c   1.000
_cell.angle_alpha   90.00
_cell.angle_beta   90.00
_cell.angle_gamma   90.00
#
_symmetry.space_group_name_H-M   'P 1'
#
loop_
_entity.id
_entity.type
_entity.pdbx_description
1 polymer ?
#
loop_
_entity_poly.entity_id
_entity_poly.type
_entity_poly.pdbx_seq_one_letter_code
_entity_poly.pdbx_strand_id
1 'polypeptide(L)'
;MLVFTIRDDRGEQIGAGDYNLLFLAGKKYKPELLPNGFLEDKQMNDTSGSLVFYLNCTKMADVPDGQFGFRITARPSQGFAYYCAGAFYPDGRLARALLTPNQTTYIEIKLRRLVDTQVFRFDSAGRKAARFRKIRPSGEIVDDF
;
A
#
# COMPACT_ATOMS: atom_id res chain seq x y z
N MET A 1 4.27 -15.02 -11.44
CA MET A 1 4.96 -13.73 -11.17
C MET A 1 3.92 -12.68 -10.83
N LEU A 2 4.17 -11.83 -9.84
CA LEU A 2 3.31 -10.68 -9.53
C LEU A 2 4.08 -9.38 -9.77
N VAL A 3 3.47 -8.42 -10.45
CA VAL A 3 4.06 -7.10 -10.72
C VAL A 3 3.16 -6.04 -10.12
N PHE A 4 3.67 -5.31 -9.12
CA PHE A 4 2.96 -4.25 -8.44
C PHE A 4 3.41 -2.88 -8.94
N THR A 5 2.45 -2.00 -9.20
CA THR A 5 2.70 -0.56 -9.42
C THR A 5 1.91 0.23 -8.39
N ILE A 6 2.59 1.13 -7.67
CA ILE A 6 2.01 1.88 -6.56
C ILE A 6 1.97 3.35 -6.91
N ARG A 7 0.77 3.93 -6.88
CA ARG A 7 0.53 5.35 -7.16
C ARG A 7 -0.42 5.92 -6.13
N ASP A 8 -0.40 7.23 -5.97
CA ASP A 8 -1.44 7.91 -5.25
C ASP A 8 -2.62 8.30 -6.14
N ASP A 9 -3.64 8.85 -5.51
CA ASP A 9 -4.88 9.23 -6.15
C ASP A 9 -4.78 10.43 -7.09
N ARG A 10 -3.66 11.16 -7.00
CA ARG A 10 -3.29 12.30 -7.84
C ARG A 10 -2.38 11.91 -9.00
N GLY A 11 -2.08 10.60 -9.13
CA GLY A 11 -1.28 10.04 -10.21
C GLY A 11 0.22 10.02 -9.94
N GLU A 12 0.65 10.48 -8.75
CA GLU A 12 2.06 10.48 -8.37
C GLU A 12 2.52 9.07 -8.01
N GLN A 13 3.71 8.71 -8.43
CA GLN A 13 4.31 7.42 -8.06
C GLN A 13 4.84 7.48 -6.62
N ILE A 14 4.58 6.44 -5.84
CA ILE A 14 5.17 6.33 -4.51
C ILE A 14 6.59 5.77 -4.63
N GLY A 15 7.56 6.46 -4.03
CA GLY A 15 8.97 6.08 -4.09
C GLY A 15 9.22 4.67 -3.53
N ALA A 16 10.23 3.97 -4.06
CA ALA A 16 10.56 2.59 -3.67
C ALA A 16 10.86 2.42 -2.17
N GLY A 17 11.37 3.47 -1.51
CA GLY A 17 11.62 3.51 -0.06
C GLY A 17 10.42 3.97 0.78
N ASP A 18 9.33 4.39 0.14
CA ASP A 18 8.20 5.05 0.80
C ASP A 18 7.00 4.13 0.98
N TYR A 19 7.14 2.83 0.73
CA TYR A 19 6.13 1.86 1.10
C TYR A 19 6.71 0.50 1.48
N ASN A 20 5.93 -0.27 2.22
CA ASN A 20 6.16 -1.70 2.43
C ASN A 20 4.98 -2.46 1.83
N LEU A 21 5.27 -3.54 1.09
CA LEU A 21 4.28 -4.50 0.63
C LEU A 21 4.60 -5.86 1.26
N LEU A 22 3.62 -6.43 1.97
CA LEU A 22 3.75 -7.68 2.69
C LEU A 22 2.68 -8.67 2.20
N PHE A 23 3.09 -9.89 1.85
CA PHE A 23 2.15 -10.99 1.64
C PHE A 23 1.66 -11.55 2.97
N LEU A 24 0.42 -12.05 2.98
CA LEU A 24 -0.30 -12.48 4.16
C LEU A 24 -1.00 -13.82 3.87
N ALA A 25 -1.07 -14.69 4.87
CA ALA A 25 -1.69 -16.01 4.73
C ALA A 25 -2.57 -16.41 5.93
N GLY A 26 -3.44 -17.38 5.70
CA GLY A 26 -4.33 -18.00 6.69
C GLY A 26 -5.48 -17.10 7.17
N LYS A 27 -6.40 -17.66 7.96
CA LYS A 27 -7.57 -16.95 8.54
C LYS A 27 -7.28 -15.63 9.25
N LYS A 28 -6.05 -15.47 9.75
CA LYS A 28 -5.61 -14.26 10.47
C LYS A 28 -4.82 -13.29 9.59
N TYR A 29 -4.59 -13.63 8.32
CA TYR A 29 -3.80 -12.85 7.37
C TYR A 29 -2.47 -12.38 7.95
N LYS A 30 -1.61 -13.35 8.28
CA LYS A 30 -0.32 -13.11 8.92
C LYS A 30 0.84 -13.48 8.00
N PRO A 31 1.93 -12.71 7.97
CA PRO A 31 3.09 -13.01 7.13
C PRO A 31 3.78 -14.30 7.56
N GLU A 32 3.84 -14.59 8.86
CA GLU A 32 4.47 -15.80 9.40
C GLU A 32 3.74 -17.12 9.04
N LEU A 33 2.53 -17.03 8.47
CA LEU A 33 1.76 -18.19 8.03
C LEU A 33 2.02 -18.56 6.56
N LEU A 34 2.87 -17.82 5.86
CA LEU A 34 3.28 -18.18 4.51
C LEU A 34 4.19 -19.42 4.55
N PRO A 35 4.02 -20.37 3.61
CA PRO A 35 4.90 -21.53 3.52
C PRO A 35 6.36 -21.13 3.32
N ASN A 36 7.28 -21.90 3.91
CA ASN A 36 8.70 -21.73 3.64
C ASN A 36 8.99 -21.91 2.15
N GLY A 37 9.77 -20.98 1.59
CA GLY A 37 10.08 -20.95 0.15
C GLY A 37 8.93 -20.43 -0.73
N PHE A 38 7.86 -19.86 -0.16
CA PHE A 38 6.77 -19.28 -0.95
C PHE A 38 7.23 -18.07 -1.78
N LEU A 39 8.07 -17.20 -1.19
CA LEU A 39 8.72 -16.09 -1.88
C LEU A 39 10.10 -16.57 -2.37
N GLU A 40 10.30 -16.59 -3.68
CA GLU A 40 11.56 -17.01 -4.30
C GLU A 40 12.49 -15.81 -4.55
N ASP A 41 11.94 -14.71 -5.06
CA ASP A 41 12.71 -13.49 -5.33
C ASP A 41 11.84 -12.23 -5.31
N LYS A 42 12.48 -11.08 -5.08
CA LYS A 42 11.89 -9.74 -5.05
C LYS A 42 12.82 -8.76 -5.78
N GLN A 43 12.30 -8.10 -6.81
CA GLN A 43 13.05 -7.13 -7.61
C GLN A 43 12.32 -5.80 -7.68
N MET A 44 13.04 -4.70 -7.53
CA MET A 44 12.53 -3.34 -7.74
C MET A 44 13.08 -2.81 -9.06
N ASN A 45 12.22 -2.25 -9.90
CA ASN A 45 12.64 -1.45 -11.04
C ASN A 45 12.51 0.03 -10.68
N ASP A 46 13.64 0.70 -10.42
CA ASP A 46 13.66 2.11 -10.02
C ASP A 46 13.23 3.06 -11.14
N THR A 47 13.34 2.64 -12.42
CA THR A 47 12.89 3.45 -13.56
C THR A 47 11.37 3.43 -13.70
N SER A 48 10.73 2.27 -13.55
CA SER A 48 9.28 2.12 -13.68
C SER A 48 8.50 2.19 -12.36
N GLY A 49 9.19 2.14 -11.21
CA GLY A 49 8.57 2.00 -9.89
C GLY A 49 7.97 0.64 -9.59
N SER A 50 8.14 -0.33 -10.49
CA SER A 50 7.45 -1.61 -10.41
C SER A 50 8.16 -2.53 -9.43
N LEU A 51 7.39 -3.13 -8.53
CA LEU A 51 7.87 -4.14 -7.60
C LEU A 51 7.45 -5.53 -8.08
N VAL A 52 8.43 -6.35 -8.44
CA VAL A 52 8.22 -7.68 -9.01
C VAL A 52 8.49 -8.74 -7.95
N PHE A 53 7.57 -9.68 -7.81
CA PHE A 53 7.71 -10.85 -6.95
C PHE A 53 7.64 -12.14 -7.75
N TYR A 54 8.63 -13.00 -7.51
CA TYR A 54 8.63 -14.38 -7.97
C TYR A 54 8.17 -15.25 -6.81
N LEU A 55 7.02 -15.90 -7.01
CA LEU A 55 6.36 -16.72 -5.99
C LEU A 55 6.30 -18.17 -6.47
N ASN A 56 6.54 -19.09 -5.55
CA ASN A 56 6.46 -20.52 -5.82
C ASN A 56 4.98 -20.96 -5.86
N CYS A 57 4.41 -21.11 -7.06
CA CYS A 57 3.01 -21.50 -7.23
C CYS A 57 2.69 -22.87 -6.60
N THR A 58 3.64 -23.80 -6.56
CA THR A 58 3.43 -25.12 -5.94
C THR A 58 3.18 -24.99 -4.44
N LYS A 59 3.82 -24.02 -3.79
CA LYS A 59 3.60 -23.69 -2.37
C LYS A 59 2.25 -23.03 -2.11
N MET A 60 1.49 -22.63 -3.12
CA MET A 60 0.14 -22.09 -2.93
C MET A 60 -0.82 -23.14 -2.34
N ALA A 61 -0.61 -24.43 -2.64
CA ALA A 61 -1.40 -25.51 -2.03
C ALA A 61 -1.16 -25.67 -0.52
N ASP A 62 0.03 -25.25 -0.05
CA ASP A 62 0.42 -25.29 1.36
C ASP A 62 -0.05 -24.05 2.14
N VAL A 63 -0.64 -23.05 1.46
CA VAL A 63 -1.15 -21.83 2.12
C VAL A 63 -2.33 -22.19 3.02
N PRO A 64 -2.26 -21.90 4.34
CA PRO A 64 -3.31 -22.24 5.27
C PRO A 64 -4.67 -21.68 4.85
N ASP A 65 -5.71 -22.52 4.94
CA ASP A 65 -7.09 -22.19 4.59
C ASP A 65 -7.30 -21.73 3.14
N GLY A 66 -6.29 -21.83 2.27
CA GLY A 66 -6.30 -21.23 0.93
C GLY A 66 -6.44 -19.70 0.94
N GLN A 67 -6.15 -19.04 2.07
CA GLN A 67 -6.27 -17.60 2.23
C GLN A 67 -4.92 -16.93 2.00
N PHE A 68 -4.83 -16.15 0.93
CA PHE A 68 -3.64 -15.43 0.53
C PHE A 68 -4.03 -13.99 0.19
N GLY A 69 -3.27 -13.02 0.68
CA GLY A 69 -3.50 -11.62 0.41
C GLY A 69 -2.23 -10.80 0.56
N PHE A 70 -2.40 -9.48 0.60
CA PHE A 70 -1.28 -8.58 0.85
C PHE A 70 -1.73 -7.33 1.59
N ARG A 71 -0.78 -6.67 2.25
CA ARG A 71 -0.95 -5.37 2.89
C ARG A 71 0.11 -4.41 2.37
N ILE A 72 -0.33 -3.20 2.08
CA ILE A 72 0.52 -2.06 1.75
C ILE A 72 0.50 -1.05 2.89
N THR A 73 1.67 -0.49 3.18
CA THR A 73 1.82 0.61 4.14
C THR A 73 2.75 1.63 3.52
N ALA A 74 2.18 2.74 3.06
CA ALA A 74 2.94 3.85 2.50
C ALA A 74 3.30 4.89 3.56
N ARG A 75 4.31 5.70 3.25
CA ARG A 75 4.84 6.77 4.07
C ARG A 75 4.57 8.12 3.37
N PRO A 76 4.33 9.19 4.14
CA PRO A 76 4.19 9.21 5.59
C PRO A 76 2.85 8.59 6.04
N SER A 77 2.82 7.99 7.23
CA SER A 77 1.62 7.38 7.83
C SER A 77 0.88 8.30 8.80
N GLN A 78 1.39 9.52 8.98
CA GLN A 78 0.86 10.56 9.87
C GLN A 78 1.36 11.93 9.43
N GLY A 79 0.69 13.00 9.86
CA GLY A 79 1.06 14.38 9.55
C GLY A 79 -0.07 15.11 8.81
N PHE A 80 0.26 16.23 8.18
CA PHE A 80 -0.72 17.05 7.44
C PHE A 80 -1.11 16.45 6.08
N ALA A 81 -0.28 15.56 5.53
CA ALA A 81 -0.59 14.77 4.36
C ALA A 81 -0.02 13.37 4.60
N TYR A 82 -0.84 12.33 4.50
CA TYR A 82 -0.44 10.97 4.87
C TYR A 82 -1.25 9.89 4.13
N TYR A 83 -0.82 8.65 4.27
CA TYR A 83 -1.49 7.47 3.74
C TYR A 83 -1.90 6.52 4.87
N CYS A 84 -3.04 5.86 4.72
CA CYS A 84 -3.44 4.75 5.58
C CYS A 84 -2.91 3.42 5.03
N ALA A 85 -2.63 2.48 5.93
CA ALA A 85 -2.36 1.11 5.53
C ALA A 85 -3.62 0.50 4.87
N GLY A 86 -3.44 -0.14 3.73
CA GLY A 86 -4.48 -0.86 3.02
C GLY A 86 -4.16 -2.35 3.00
N ALA A 87 -5.18 -3.19 3.08
CA ALA A 87 -5.01 -4.63 2.96
C ALA A 87 -6.04 -5.22 2.00
N PHE A 88 -5.60 -6.21 1.24
CA PHE A 88 -6.41 -6.93 0.27
C PHE A 88 -6.53 -8.39 0.70
N TYR A 89 -7.75 -8.79 1.01
CA TYR A 89 -8.12 -10.12 1.49
C TYR A 89 -9.09 -10.77 0.49
N PRO A 90 -8.58 -11.30 -0.62
CA PRO A 90 -9.43 -11.90 -1.63
C PRO A 90 -10.10 -13.17 -1.10
N ASP A 91 -11.25 -13.50 -1.68
CA ASP A 91 -11.80 -14.84 -1.51
C ASP A 91 -10.87 -15.90 -2.15
N GLY A 92 -11.12 -17.18 -1.86
CA GLY A 92 -10.27 -18.28 -2.33
C GLY A 92 -10.20 -18.41 -3.86
N ARG A 93 -11.21 -17.94 -4.61
CA ARG A 93 -11.21 -17.99 -6.08
C ARG A 93 -10.29 -16.91 -6.64
N LEU A 94 -10.42 -15.69 -6.12
CA LEU A 94 -9.60 -14.56 -6.53
C LEU A 94 -8.13 -14.73 -6.07
N ALA A 95 -7.90 -15.31 -4.89
CA ALA A 95 -6.57 -15.67 -4.39
C ALA A 95 -5.82 -16.62 -5.35
N ARG A 96 -6.51 -17.63 -5.88
CA ARG A 96 -5.94 -18.56 -6.90
C ARG A 96 -5.71 -17.88 -8.24
N ALA A 97 -6.61 -16.96 -8.63
CA ALA A 97 -6.45 -16.21 -9.87
C ALA A 97 -5.25 -15.23 -9.84
N LEU A 98 -4.90 -14.71 -8.66
CA LEU A 98 -3.70 -13.88 -8.50
C LEU A 98 -2.43 -14.65 -8.85
N LEU A 99 -2.33 -15.92 -8.42
CA LEU A 99 -1.13 -16.74 -8.58
C LEU A 99 -1.44 -18.03 -9.35
N THR A 100 -1.33 -17.95 -10.67
CA THR A 100 -1.45 -19.10 -11.57
C THR A 100 -0.08 -19.46 -12.17
N PRO A 101 0.26 -20.77 -12.32
CA PRO A 101 1.50 -21.18 -12.98
C PRO A 101 1.65 -20.55 -14.37
N ASN A 102 2.88 -20.17 -14.72
CA ASN A 102 3.24 -19.55 -16.01
C ASN A 102 2.46 -18.27 -16.36
N GLN A 103 1.85 -17.62 -15.35
CA GLN A 103 1.13 -16.36 -15.51
C GLN A 103 1.87 -15.21 -14.80
N THR A 104 1.76 -14.04 -15.42
CA THR A 104 2.11 -12.77 -14.79
C THR A 104 0.85 -12.00 -14.47
N THR A 105 0.67 -11.64 -13.20
CA THR A 105 -0.46 -10.81 -12.77
C THR A 105 0.05 -9.41 -12.44
N TYR A 106 -0.51 -8.41 -13.11
CA TYR A 106 -0.23 -7.01 -12.85
C TYR A 106 -1.26 -6.46 -11.86
N ILE A 107 -0.79 -5.76 -10.83
CA ILE A 107 -1.61 -5.21 -9.77
C ILE A 107 -1.25 -3.72 -9.62
N GLU A 108 -2.18 -2.86 -9.98
CA GLU A 108 -2.08 -1.43 -9.69
C GLU A 108 -2.76 -1.13 -8.35
N ILE A 109 -2.02 -0.50 -7.45
CA ILE A 109 -2.54 -0.03 -6.16
C ILE A 109 -2.57 1.48 -6.19
N LYS A 110 -3.79 2.04 -6.17
CA LYS A 110 -4.05 3.47 -6.05
C LYS A 110 -4.35 3.82 -4.59
N LEU A 111 -3.45 4.55 -3.93
CA LEU A 111 -3.62 5.00 -2.55
C LEU A 111 -4.24 6.38 -2.49
N ARG A 112 -5.24 6.58 -1.64
CA ARG A 112 -5.78 7.93 -1.36
C ARG A 112 -4.82 8.68 -0.44
N ARG A 113 -4.32 9.84 -0.88
CA ARG A 113 -3.58 10.76 -0.01
C ARG A 113 -4.58 11.50 0.88
N LEU A 114 -4.49 11.31 2.18
CA LEU A 114 -5.32 12.02 3.15
C LEU A 114 -4.63 13.33 3.51
N VAL A 115 -5.32 14.45 3.28
CA VAL A 115 -4.80 15.80 3.52
C VAL A 115 -5.62 16.47 4.61
N ASP A 116 -4.95 16.93 5.66
CA ASP A 116 -5.56 17.54 6.83
C ASP A 116 -6.02 18.99 6.54
N THR A 117 -7.14 19.43 7.12
CA THR A 117 -7.65 20.80 6.96
C THR A 117 -6.71 21.89 7.51
N GLN A 118 -5.69 21.52 8.28
CA GLN A 118 -4.64 22.43 8.76
C GLN A 118 -3.45 22.54 7.79
N VAL A 119 -3.41 21.80 6.66
CA VAL A 119 -2.29 21.85 5.72
C VAL A 119 -2.06 23.27 5.18
N PHE A 120 -3.15 24.00 4.95
CA PHE A 120 -3.14 25.37 4.47
C PHE A 120 -4.39 26.10 4.99
N ARG A 121 -4.21 27.33 5.47
CA ARG A 121 -5.31 28.14 6.01
C ARG A 121 -5.16 29.59 5.58
N PHE A 122 -6.26 30.19 5.18
CA PHE A 122 -6.38 31.64 5.10
C PHE A 122 -6.87 32.19 6.44
N ASP A 123 -6.29 33.31 6.87
CA ASP A 123 -6.76 34.06 8.03
C ASP A 123 -7.14 35.47 7.60
N SER A 124 -7.91 36.18 8.42
CA SER A 124 -8.32 37.55 8.14
C SER A 124 -7.11 38.47 8.04
N ALA A 125 -7.07 39.32 7.01
CA ALA A 125 -6.01 40.30 6.78
C ALA A 125 -5.82 41.30 7.94
N GLY A 126 -6.85 41.48 8.78
CA GLY A 126 -6.78 42.36 9.96
C GLY A 126 -6.09 41.73 11.18
N ARG A 127 -5.76 40.43 11.16
CA ARG A 127 -5.02 39.78 12.25
C ARG A 127 -3.52 40.06 12.14
N LYS A 128 -2.88 40.21 13.30
CA LYS A 128 -1.42 40.30 13.38
C LYS A 128 -0.79 38.99 12.91
N ALA A 129 0.36 39.10 12.25
CA ALA A 129 1.16 37.95 11.86
C ALA A 129 1.39 37.01 13.05
N ALA A 130 1.11 35.72 12.85
CA ALA A 130 1.23 34.68 13.86
C ALA A 130 2.20 33.58 13.41
N ARG A 131 2.81 32.88 14.38
CA ARG A 131 3.68 31.73 14.10
C ARG A 131 2.86 30.44 14.10
N PHE A 132 2.99 29.65 13.03
CA PHE A 132 2.26 28.38 12.87
C PHE A 132 3.06 27.14 13.29
N ARG A 133 4.30 27.30 13.78
CA ARG A 133 5.23 26.19 14.10
C ARG A 133 4.70 25.15 15.10
N LYS A 134 3.73 25.52 15.95
CA LYS A 134 3.13 24.63 16.96
C LYS A 134 1.78 24.05 16.52
N ILE A 135 1.30 24.38 15.33
CA ILE A 135 0.07 23.79 14.80
C ILE A 135 0.30 22.31 14.54
N ARG A 136 -0.71 21.50 14.89
CA ARG A 136 -0.77 20.07 14.64
C ARG A 136 -1.92 19.79 13.67
N PRO A 137 -1.88 18.65 12.95
CA PRO A 137 -3.03 18.17 12.18
C PRO A 137 -4.29 18.14 13.06
N SER A 138 -5.44 18.55 12.52
CA SER A 138 -6.73 18.52 13.22
C SER A 138 -7.29 17.10 13.31
N GLY A 139 -6.90 16.23 12.37
CA GLY A 139 -7.52 14.92 12.13
C GLY A 139 -8.70 15.00 11.15
N GLU A 140 -9.12 16.20 10.76
CA GLU A 140 -10.17 16.40 9.77
C GLU A 140 -9.54 16.41 8.38
N ILE A 141 -10.07 15.59 7.48
CA ILE A 141 -9.56 15.45 6.13
C ILE A 141 -10.33 16.35 5.18
N VAL A 142 -9.60 17.00 4.26
CA VAL A 142 -10.19 17.70 3.12
C VAL A 142 -10.77 16.63 2.19
N ASP A 143 -12.09 16.62 2.04
CA ASP A 143 -12.73 15.87 0.97
C ASP A 143 -12.57 16.68 -0.32
N ASP A 144 -11.59 16.29 -1.14
CA ASP A 144 -11.51 16.73 -2.53
C ASP A 144 -12.77 16.17 -3.26
N PHE A 145 -13.54 17.07 -3.90
CA PHE A 145 -14.81 16.83 -4.59
C PHE A 145 -14.71 15.83 -5.77
#